data_AF-A0A4Y2A5N0-F1
#
_entry.id   AF-A0A4Y2A5N0-F1
#
_cell.length_a   1.000
_cell.length_b   1.000
_cell.length_c   1.000
_cell.angle_alpha   90.00
_cell.angle_beta   90.00
_cell.angle_gamma   90.00
#
_symmetry.space_group_name_H-M   'P 1'
#
loop_
_entity.id
_entity.type
_entity.pdbx_description
1 polymer ?
#
loop_
_entity_poly.entity_id
_entity_poly.type
_entity_poly.pdbx_seq_one_letter_code
_entity_poly.pdbx_strand_id
1 'polypeptide(L)'
;MNFGDIAKSYLTYLQTHYGSNVTVVFDGYPSYVTGNSTKSAERIRRTNLHSSLEIIFNEATCPETSQEQFLANERDKVRFIDLLKKFLQKANETVKQAVEDADVLIAETAVSVRSQYDNIFVVGEDSDLLVLLTGLAPMKENLYFRKYGKGRMSDVLYSTTSFKYKFSRMILFIHAFSGCDTTSALFGHGKSKFCSLLEKNRHLEEKMQILFNSEATIDQVAKAGETFLIHLYRGNPRTSACDFNHLRYTLFTQSATKTRFTLARLAPMVDAARFHALRSYLQIQKWLGHEKNHLEWGWVLTRFGLSPRKMERDAAPESLLKMISCSCKKGCKNVCGCRKASLICSSLCACSLGEACENVSDINLLEDSIEDEDDTPSSINNFIYEDIEDLYLQLDEEDKEQQTELEDFCPGPSKRQNFK
;
A
#
# COMPACT_ATOMS: atom_id res chain seq x y z
N MET A 1 -6.87 -36.77 13.45
CA MET A 1 -7.90 -35.85 12.94
C MET A 1 -7.72 -35.80 11.44
N ASN A 2 -8.67 -36.32 10.67
CA ASN A 2 -8.66 -36.27 9.20
C ASN A 2 -9.35 -34.99 8.68
N PHE A 3 -9.35 -34.77 7.36
CA PHE A 3 -10.00 -33.59 6.78
C PHE A 3 -11.52 -33.52 7.02
N GLY A 4 -12.21 -34.66 7.15
CA GLY A 4 -13.62 -34.72 7.53
C GLY A 4 -13.86 -34.27 8.96
N ASP A 5 -12.99 -34.68 9.90
CA ASP A 5 -13.00 -34.21 11.29
C ASP A 5 -12.76 -32.70 11.36
N ILE A 6 -11.83 -32.18 10.54
CA ILE A 6 -11.57 -30.74 10.42
C ILE A 6 -12.83 -30.02 9.93
N ALA A 7 -13.45 -30.47 8.84
CA ALA A 7 -14.68 -29.86 8.31
C ALA A 7 -15.83 -29.89 9.33
N LYS A 8 -15.97 -31.00 10.07
CA LYS A 8 -16.93 -31.12 11.17
C LYS A 8 -16.64 -30.14 12.31
N SER A 9 -15.36 -29.90 12.62
CA SER A 9 -14.96 -28.90 13.62
C SER A 9 -15.40 -27.49 13.19
N TYR A 10 -15.19 -27.13 11.92
CA TYR A 10 -15.68 -25.85 11.37
C TYR A 10 -17.20 -25.73 11.49
N LEU A 11 -17.96 -26.75 11.08
CA LEU A 11 -19.43 -26.74 11.22
C LEU A 11 -19.87 -26.58 12.68
N THR A 12 -19.26 -27.35 13.59
CA THR A 12 -19.56 -27.29 15.03
C THR A 12 -19.28 -25.90 15.58
N TYR A 13 -18.16 -25.28 15.17
CA TYR A 13 -17.82 -23.92 15.56
C TYR A 13 -18.86 -22.91 15.06
N LEU A 14 -19.27 -23.00 13.79
CA LEU A 14 -20.27 -22.09 13.22
C LEU A 14 -21.60 -22.16 13.98
N GLN A 15 -22.10 -23.37 14.22
CA GLN A 15 -23.38 -23.60 14.90
C GLN A 15 -23.33 -23.19 16.37
N THR A 16 -22.21 -23.44 17.05
CA THR A 16 -22.05 -23.11 18.47
C THR A 16 -21.95 -21.61 18.71
N HIS A 17 -21.23 -20.88 17.83
CA HIS A 17 -20.92 -19.47 18.05
C HIS A 17 -21.87 -18.49 17.35
N TYR A 18 -22.49 -18.88 16.23
CA TYR A 18 -23.30 -17.97 15.40
C TYR A 18 -24.72 -18.47 15.11
N GLY A 19 -25.03 -19.72 15.45
CA GLY A 19 -26.36 -20.30 15.24
C GLY A 19 -26.65 -20.62 13.78
N SER A 20 -27.91 -20.48 13.35
CA SER A 20 -28.40 -20.94 12.03
C SER A 20 -28.46 -19.86 10.95
N ASN A 21 -28.27 -18.58 11.28
CA ASN A 21 -28.35 -17.46 10.32
C ASN A 21 -26.95 -17.02 9.89
N VAL A 22 -26.20 -17.96 9.30
CA VAL A 22 -24.80 -17.76 8.92
C VAL A 22 -24.63 -17.91 7.42
N THR A 23 -23.85 -16.99 6.83
CA THR A 23 -23.35 -17.14 5.47
C THR A 23 -21.82 -17.17 5.51
N VAL A 24 -21.25 -18.28 5.06
CA VAL A 24 -19.79 -18.43 4.92
C VAL A 24 -19.38 -18.00 3.52
N VAL A 25 -18.38 -17.13 3.42
CA VAL A 25 -17.83 -16.69 2.13
C VAL A 25 -16.38 -17.15 2.02
N PHE A 26 -16.07 -17.88 0.96
CA PHE A 26 -14.71 -18.33 0.69
C PHE A 26 -14.03 -17.49 -0.39
N ASP A 27 -12.70 -17.43 -0.33
CA ASP A 27 -11.86 -16.92 -1.41
C ASP A 27 -12.01 -17.74 -2.71
N GLY A 28 -11.68 -17.08 -3.80
CA GLY A 28 -11.56 -17.62 -5.13
C GLY A 28 -10.11 -17.75 -5.60
N TYR A 29 -9.82 -18.86 -6.25
CA TYR A 29 -8.53 -19.14 -6.86
C TYR A 29 -8.80 -19.61 -8.30
N PRO A 30 -9.00 -18.67 -9.24
CA PRO A 30 -9.38 -19.02 -10.59
C PRO A 30 -8.24 -19.81 -11.25
N SER A 31 -8.56 -21.00 -11.75
CA SER A 31 -7.61 -21.93 -12.37
C SER A 31 -6.95 -21.35 -13.63
N TYR A 32 -7.68 -20.48 -14.33
CA TYR A 32 -7.12 -19.58 -15.31
C TYR A 32 -6.93 -18.24 -14.61
N VAL A 33 -5.68 -17.92 -14.25
CA VAL A 33 -5.32 -16.51 -14.11
C VAL A 33 -5.46 -15.95 -15.52
N THR A 34 -6.68 -15.53 -15.90
CA THR A 34 -6.84 -14.56 -16.96
C THR A 34 -5.84 -13.48 -16.61
N GLY A 35 -4.96 -13.09 -17.51
CA GLY A 35 -3.85 -12.16 -17.23
C GLY A 35 -4.29 -10.77 -16.73
N ASN A 36 -5.54 -10.62 -16.31
CA ASN A 36 -6.29 -9.48 -15.82
C ASN A 36 -6.41 -9.44 -14.27
N SER A 37 -5.83 -10.38 -13.52
CA SER A 37 -5.88 -10.32 -12.05
C SER A 37 -4.85 -9.33 -11.49
N THR A 38 -5.32 -8.33 -10.74
CA THR A 38 -4.44 -7.38 -10.02
C THR A 38 -3.70 -8.01 -8.83
N LYS A 39 -4.14 -9.19 -8.37
CA LYS A 39 -3.49 -9.94 -7.29
C LYS A 39 -2.37 -10.88 -7.78
N SER A 40 -2.17 -11.02 -9.10
CA SER A 40 -1.16 -11.92 -9.68
C SER A 40 0.24 -11.70 -9.10
N ALA A 41 0.67 -10.43 -9.01
CA ALA A 41 2.00 -10.10 -8.51
C ALA A 41 2.20 -10.53 -7.05
N GLU A 42 1.19 -10.32 -6.20
CA GLU A 42 1.25 -10.70 -4.79
C GLU A 42 1.19 -12.23 -4.60
N ARG A 43 0.36 -12.93 -5.40
CA ARG A 43 0.32 -14.40 -5.43
C ARG A 43 1.67 -14.99 -5.79
N ILE A 44 2.29 -14.51 -6.87
CA ILE A 44 3.62 -14.96 -7.31
C ILE A 44 4.69 -14.71 -6.24
N ARG A 45 4.65 -13.54 -5.59
CA ARG A 45 5.57 -13.23 -4.48
C ARG A 45 5.45 -14.29 -3.37
N ARG A 46 4.23 -14.62 -2.95
CA ARG A 46 3.96 -15.63 -1.91
C ARG A 46 4.37 -17.04 -2.34
N THR A 47 4.08 -17.42 -3.58
CA THR A 47 4.48 -18.74 -4.12
C THR A 47 6.00 -18.90 -4.16
N ASN A 48 6.74 -17.84 -4.49
CA ASN A 48 8.21 -17.88 -4.50
C ASN A 48 8.82 -17.96 -3.09
N LEU A 49 8.11 -17.52 -2.05
CA LEU A 49 8.53 -17.59 -0.65
C LEU A 49 8.32 -18.98 -0.04
N HIS A 50 7.26 -19.68 -0.47
CA HIS A 50 6.85 -20.96 0.11
C HIS A 50 6.50 -21.95 -0.99
N SER A 51 7.42 -22.88 -1.29
CA SER A 51 7.13 -24.02 -2.15
C SER A 51 6.72 -25.23 -1.31
N SER A 52 5.50 -25.75 -1.51
CA SER A 52 5.06 -27.01 -0.91
C SER A 52 4.51 -27.96 -1.98
N LEU A 53 4.65 -29.26 -1.70
CA LEU A 53 4.13 -30.31 -2.57
C LEU A 53 2.60 -30.25 -2.61
N GLU A 54 2.04 -30.47 -3.79
CA GLU A 54 0.61 -30.61 -3.96
C GLU A 54 0.11 -31.91 -3.31
N ILE A 55 -0.96 -31.81 -2.54
CA ILE A 55 -1.53 -32.94 -1.80
C ILE A 55 -2.89 -33.30 -2.41
N ILE A 56 -3.06 -34.60 -2.71
CA ILE A 56 -4.34 -35.17 -3.13
C ILE A 56 -4.99 -35.80 -1.91
N PHE A 57 -6.14 -35.28 -1.49
CA PHE A 57 -6.81 -35.72 -0.27
C PHE A 57 -8.33 -35.79 -0.43
N ASN A 58 -8.97 -36.53 0.47
CA ASN A 58 -10.42 -36.57 0.66
C ASN A 58 -10.74 -36.47 2.17
N GLU A 59 -12.02 -36.56 2.54
CA GLU A 59 -12.47 -36.47 3.94
C GLU A 59 -11.77 -37.47 4.88
N ALA A 60 -11.39 -38.66 4.40
CA ALA A 60 -10.74 -39.68 5.21
C ALA A 60 -9.22 -39.49 5.34
N THR A 61 -8.61 -38.63 4.54
CA THR A 61 -7.16 -38.41 4.54
C THR A 61 -6.73 -37.63 5.79
N CYS A 62 -5.66 -38.08 6.44
CA CYS A 62 -5.00 -37.34 7.52
C CYS A 62 -4.00 -36.34 6.94
N PRO A 63 -3.98 -35.06 7.38
CA PRO A 63 -2.95 -34.12 6.97
C PRO A 63 -1.59 -34.57 7.52
N GLU A 64 -0.61 -34.73 6.63
CA GLU A 64 0.78 -35.14 6.97
C GLU A 64 1.74 -33.96 7.06
N THR A 65 1.32 -32.77 6.62
CA THR A 65 2.09 -31.53 6.61
C THR A 65 1.55 -30.54 7.63
N SER A 66 2.36 -29.54 8.00
CA SER A 66 1.86 -28.44 8.84
C SER A 66 0.78 -27.62 8.10
N GLN A 67 -0.02 -26.88 8.85
CA GLN A 67 -1.03 -25.98 8.28
C GLN A 67 -0.39 -24.94 7.35
N GLU A 68 0.75 -24.37 7.72
CA GLU A 68 1.47 -23.37 6.94
C GLU A 68 1.97 -23.94 5.62
N GLN A 69 2.50 -25.17 5.64
CA GLN A 69 2.96 -25.86 4.43
C GLN A 69 1.78 -26.21 3.51
N PHE A 70 0.68 -26.70 4.07
CA PHE A 70 -0.53 -27.00 3.30
C PHE A 70 -1.12 -25.74 2.67
N LEU A 71 -1.26 -24.66 3.44
CA LEU A 71 -1.76 -23.36 2.98
C LEU A 71 -0.72 -22.54 2.21
N ALA A 72 0.47 -23.06 1.92
CA ALA A 72 1.38 -22.43 0.96
C ALA A 72 1.01 -22.78 -0.48
N ASN A 73 0.39 -23.95 -0.73
CA ASN A 73 0.04 -24.40 -2.07
C ASN A 73 -1.37 -23.91 -2.47
N GLU A 74 -1.47 -23.15 -3.56
CA GLU A 74 -2.77 -22.64 -4.04
C GLU A 74 -3.74 -23.73 -4.46
N ARG A 75 -3.26 -24.87 -4.99
CA ARG A 75 -4.13 -25.98 -5.40
C ARG A 75 -4.70 -26.71 -4.20
N ASP A 76 -3.93 -26.82 -3.13
CA ASP A 76 -4.40 -27.41 -1.88
C ASP A 76 -5.45 -26.52 -1.23
N LYS A 77 -5.28 -25.19 -1.26
CA LYS A 77 -6.34 -24.24 -0.86
C LYS A 77 -7.62 -24.41 -1.66
N VAL A 78 -7.51 -24.50 -2.99
CA VAL A 78 -8.67 -24.72 -3.89
C VAL A 78 -9.42 -25.98 -3.48
N ARG A 79 -8.70 -27.11 -3.34
CA ARG A 79 -9.31 -28.39 -2.96
C ARG A 79 -9.93 -28.34 -1.57
N PHE A 80 -9.27 -27.68 -0.63
CA PHE A 80 -9.75 -27.56 0.73
C PHE A 80 -11.03 -26.72 0.81
N ILE A 81 -11.07 -25.60 0.10
CA ILE A 81 -12.28 -24.78 -0.03
C ILE A 81 -13.41 -25.57 -0.69
N ASP A 82 -13.14 -26.34 -1.75
CA ASP A 82 -14.15 -27.18 -2.40
C ASP A 82 -14.70 -28.26 -1.44
N LEU A 83 -13.83 -28.90 -0.66
CA LEU A 83 -14.23 -29.86 0.38
C LEU A 83 -15.11 -29.20 1.44
N LEU A 84 -14.66 -28.09 2.04
CA LEU A 84 -15.40 -27.37 3.08
C LEU A 84 -16.75 -26.86 2.56
N LYS A 85 -16.77 -26.28 1.36
CA LYS A 85 -17.99 -25.79 0.70
C LYS A 85 -19.01 -26.90 0.53
N LYS A 86 -18.62 -28.05 -0.04
CA LYS A 86 -19.51 -29.21 -0.22
C LYS A 86 -20.01 -29.75 1.11
N PHE A 87 -19.12 -29.82 2.12
CA PHE A 87 -19.47 -30.32 3.44
C PHE A 87 -20.50 -29.42 4.14
N LEU A 88 -20.26 -28.10 4.15
CA LEU A 88 -21.16 -27.11 4.74
C LEU A 88 -22.51 -27.05 4.01
N GLN A 89 -22.51 -27.10 2.67
CA GLN A 89 -23.74 -27.15 1.88
C GLN A 89 -24.57 -28.41 2.17
N LYS A 90 -23.92 -29.57 2.36
CA LYS A 90 -24.59 -30.82 2.75
C LYS A 90 -25.21 -30.73 4.15
N ALA A 91 -24.65 -29.89 5.02
CA ALA A 91 -25.20 -29.56 6.34
C ALA A 91 -26.27 -28.46 6.30
N ASN A 92 -26.70 -28.00 5.11
CA ASN A 92 -27.64 -26.90 4.88
C ASN A 92 -27.15 -25.52 5.33
N GLU A 93 -25.84 -25.32 5.46
CA GLU A 93 -25.27 -23.99 5.70
C GLU A 93 -25.22 -23.17 4.39
N THR A 94 -25.42 -21.85 4.49
CA THR A 94 -25.33 -20.97 3.32
C THR A 94 -23.87 -20.66 3.01
N VAL A 95 -23.42 -21.00 1.79
CA VAL A 95 -22.04 -20.79 1.36
C VAL A 95 -21.98 -20.00 0.05
N LYS A 96 -21.12 -18.98 0.01
CA LYS A 96 -20.73 -18.24 -1.19
C LYS A 96 -19.23 -18.38 -1.43
N GLN A 97 -18.80 -18.12 -2.66
CA GLN A 97 -17.38 -18.13 -3.02
C GLN A 97 -17.11 -16.98 -3.98
N ALA A 98 -16.08 -16.20 -3.69
CA ALA A 98 -15.64 -15.12 -4.55
C ALA A 98 -14.90 -15.65 -5.78
N VAL A 99 -14.76 -14.80 -6.81
CA VAL A 99 -13.94 -15.13 -7.98
C VAL A 99 -12.45 -15.03 -7.64
N GLU A 100 -12.07 -14.04 -6.84
CA GLU A 100 -10.70 -13.84 -6.36
C GLU A 100 -10.68 -13.70 -4.84
N ASP A 101 -10.97 -12.51 -4.34
CA ASP A 101 -10.85 -12.18 -2.94
C ASP A 101 -12.23 -12.04 -2.30
N ALA A 102 -12.39 -12.62 -1.12
CA ALA A 102 -13.69 -12.67 -0.45
C ALA A 102 -14.14 -11.32 0.15
N ASP A 103 -13.24 -10.36 0.38
CA ASP A 103 -13.54 -9.19 1.22
C ASP A 103 -14.72 -8.37 0.71
N VAL A 104 -14.75 -8.12 -0.60
CA VAL A 104 -15.83 -7.37 -1.25
C VAL A 104 -17.13 -8.16 -1.19
N LEU A 105 -17.10 -9.47 -1.48
CA LEU A 105 -18.28 -10.32 -1.46
C LEU A 105 -18.86 -10.48 -0.06
N ILE A 106 -18.02 -10.50 0.97
CA ILE A 106 -18.43 -10.49 2.39
C ILE A 106 -19.19 -9.20 2.68
N ALA A 107 -18.61 -8.04 2.36
CA ALA A 107 -19.22 -6.74 2.62
C ALA A 107 -20.53 -6.57 1.83
N GLU A 108 -20.55 -6.88 0.53
CA GLU A 108 -21.74 -6.85 -0.32
C GLU A 108 -22.85 -7.77 0.20
N THR A 109 -22.48 -8.98 0.65
CA THR A 109 -23.44 -9.93 1.22
C THR A 109 -24.11 -9.34 2.46
N ALA A 110 -23.34 -8.78 3.39
CA ALA A 110 -23.87 -8.12 4.58
C ALA A 110 -24.79 -6.94 4.21
N VAL A 111 -24.38 -6.10 3.25
CA VAL A 111 -25.19 -4.96 2.79
C VAL A 111 -26.49 -5.42 2.11
N SER A 112 -26.45 -6.52 1.35
CA SER A 112 -27.62 -7.03 0.61
C SER A 112 -28.74 -7.55 1.51
N VAL A 113 -28.41 -8.07 2.70
CA VAL A 113 -29.39 -8.66 3.64
C VAL A 113 -29.78 -7.71 4.77
N ARG A 114 -29.28 -6.46 4.77
CA ARG A 114 -29.50 -5.47 5.84
C ARG A 114 -30.93 -5.09 6.15
N SER A 115 -31.86 -5.30 5.23
CA SER A 115 -33.29 -5.04 5.45
C SER A 115 -34.04 -6.26 6.00
N GLN A 116 -33.37 -7.42 6.07
CA GLN A 116 -33.96 -8.68 6.50
C GLN A 116 -33.70 -8.98 7.98
N TYR A 117 -32.71 -8.32 8.59
CA TYR A 117 -32.25 -8.59 9.94
C TYR A 117 -32.04 -7.30 10.75
N ASP A 118 -32.34 -7.38 12.04
CA ASP A 118 -32.17 -6.25 12.98
C ASP A 118 -30.71 -5.88 13.18
N ASN A 119 -29.80 -6.87 13.19
CA ASN A 119 -28.36 -6.69 13.35
C ASN A 119 -27.60 -7.69 12.48
N ILE A 120 -26.54 -7.23 11.83
CA ILE A 120 -25.65 -8.06 11.02
C ILE A 120 -24.21 -7.88 11.49
N PHE A 121 -23.53 -9.00 11.65
CA PHE A 121 -22.13 -9.05 12.07
C PHE A 121 -21.29 -9.62 10.92
N VAL A 122 -20.41 -8.78 10.38
CA VAL A 122 -19.29 -9.21 9.54
C VAL A 122 -18.17 -9.64 10.46
N VAL A 123 -17.66 -10.85 10.24
CA VAL A 123 -16.66 -11.47 11.10
C VAL A 123 -15.40 -11.73 10.28
N GLY A 124 -14.26 -11.24 10.75
CA GLY A 124 -12.97 -11.47 10.11
C GLY A 124 -11.80 -10.85 10.88
N GLU A 125 -10.58 -11.22 10.49
CA GLU A 125 -9.37 -10.65 11.08
C GLU A 125 -8.94 -9.35 10.39
N ASP A 126 -9.25 -9.20 9.10
CA ASP A 126 -8.77 -8.09 8.28
C ASP A 126 -9.56 -6.80 8.53
N SER A 127 -8.84 -5.70 8.76
CA SER A 127 -9.42 -4.37 8.90
C SER A 127 -9.99 -3.81 7.59
N ASP A 128 -9.60 -4.36 6.45
CA ASP A 128 -10.11 -3.95 5.14
C ASP A 128 -11.61 -4.25 5.00
N LEU A 129 -12.11 -5.27 5.73
CA LEU A 129 -13.55 -5.54 5.84
C LEU A 129 -14.31 -4.37 6.47
N LEU A 130 -13.75 -3.72 7.51
CA LEU A 130 -14.37 -2.55 8.14
C LEU A 130 -14.36 -1.35 7.17
N VAL A 131 -13.27 -1.16 6.43
CA VAL A 131 -13.16 -0.11 5.41
C VAL A 131 -14.22 -0.29 4.32
N LEU A 132 -14.37 -1.50 3.79
CA LEU A 132 -15.35 -1.84 2.77
C LEU A 132 -16.78 -1.69 3.30
N LEU A 133 -17.06 -2.20 4.50
CA LEU A 133 -18.38 -2.09 5.12
C LEU A 133 -18.80 -0.63 5.31
N THR A 134 -17.90 0.23 5.81
CA THR A 134 -18.14 1.66 5.96
C THR A 134 -18.30 2.38 4.61
N GLY A 135 -17.54 1.97 3.59
CA GLY A 135 -17.60 2.56 2.26
C GLY A 135 -18.87 2.22 1.48
N LEU A 136 -19.30 0.96 1.55
CA LEU A 136 -20.47 0.45 0.81
C LEU A 136 -21.80 0.74 1.51
N ALA A 137 -21.79 0.89 2.83
CA ALA A 137 -22.98 1.20 3.61
C ALA A 137 -22.69 2.26 4.69
N PRO A 138 -22.36 3.50 4.29
CA PRO A 138 -22.05 4.55 5.25
C PRO A 138 -23.25 4.86 6.14
N MET A 139 -22.99 5.06 7.44
CA MET A 139 -23.98 5.49 8.44
C MET A 139 -25.16 4.53 8.58
N LYS A 140 -24.92 3.22 8.48
CA LYS A 140 -25.93 2.19 8.75
C LYS A 140 -25.72 1.62 10.16
N GLU A 141 -26.79 1.74 10.96
CA GLU A 141 -26.76 1.45 12.39
C GLU A 141 -26.80 -0.05 12.71
N ASN A 142 -27.31 -0.89 11.79
CA ASN A 142 -27.43 -2.34 12.00
C ASN A 142 -26.30 -3.19 11.39
N LEU A 143 -25.22 -2.56 10.93
CA LEU A 143 -24.05 -3.26 10.35
C LEU A 143 -22.84 -3.11 11.27
N TYR A 144 -22.29 -4.24 11.69
CA TYR A 144 -21.14 -4.30 12.59
C TYR A 144 -20.04 -5.18 12.03
N PHE A 145 -18.80 -4.81 12.29
CA PHE A 145 -17.62 -5.64 12.08
C PHE A 145 -17.10 -6.12 13.44
N ARG A 146 -16.98 -7.43 13.60
CA ARG A 146 -16.44 -8.07 14.79
C ARG A 146 -15.04 -8.57 14.48
N LYS A 147 -14.05 -7.93 15.11
CA LYS A 147 -12.65 -8.37 15.08
C LYS A 147 -12.38 -9.25 16.31
N TYR A 148 -11.94 -10.47 16.09
CA TYR A 148 -11.51 -11.34 17.18
C TYR A 148 -10.18 -10.86 17.76
N GLY A 149 -10.10 -10.84 19.08
CA GLY A 149 -8.83 -10.58 19.76
C GLY A 149 -7.89 -11.78 19.62
N LYS A 150 -6.58 -11.51 19.52
CA LYS A 150 -5.55 -12.56 19.59
C LYS A 150 -5.06 -12.69 21.04
N GLY A 151 -4.87 -13.91 21.51
CA GLY A 151 -4.37 -14.20 22.85
C GLY A 151 -5.31 -13.73 23.97
N ARG A 152 -4.87 -12.74 24.76
CA ARG A 152 -5.64 -12.18 25.90
C ARG A 152 -6.51 -10.99 25.52
N MET A 153 -6.43 -10.50 24.29
CA MET A 153 -7.25 -9.38 23.83
C MET A 153 -8.70 -9.83 23.67
N SER A 154 -9.64 -9.00 24.12
CA SER A 154 -11.07 -9.24 23.90
C SER A 154 -11.47 -8.96 22.45
N ASP A 155 -12.56 -9.57 22.01
CA ASP A 155 -13.24 -9.17 20.78
C ASP A 155 -13.55 -7.68 20.79
N VAL A 156 -13.37 -7.03 19.64
CA VAL A 156 -13.75 -5.64 19.44
C VAL A 156 -14.84 -5.56 18.38
N LEU A 157 -15.91 -4.85 18.72
CA LEU A 157 -17.04 -4.61 17.84
C LEU A 157 -16.97 -3.18 17.30
N TYR A 158 -16.96 -3.05 15.98
CA TYR A 158 -16.96 -1.78 15.27
C TYR A 158 -18.28 -1.63 14.52
N SER A 159 -18.87 -0.44 14.54
CA SER A 159 -19.96 -0.06 13.65
C SER A 159 -19.42 0.67 12.41
N THR A 160 -20.26 0.90 11.42
CA THR A 160 -19.93 1.77 10.28
C THR A 160 -19.62 3.23 10.69
N THR A 161 -19.92 3.61 11.94
CA THR A 161 -19.67 4.93 12.53
C THR A 161 -18.47 4.96 13.49
N SER A 162 -17.75 3.84 13.67
CA SER A 162 -16.61 3.78 14.59
C SER A 162 -15.38 4.59 14.14
N PHE A 163 -15.31 5.01 12.88
CA PHE A 163 -14.25 5.91 12.43
C PHE A 163 -14.40 7.29 13.09
N LYS A 164 -13.33 7.73 13.77
CA LYS A 164 -13.24 9.06 14.41
C LYS A 164 -13.56 10.21 13.45
N TYR A 165 -13.24 10.04 12.18
CA TYR A 165 -13.35 11.06 11.14
C TYR A 165 -14.70 11.00 10.42
N LYS A 166 -15.27 12.17 10.11
CA LYS A 166 -16.58 12.30 9.43
C LYS A 166 -16.59 11.84 7.95
N PHE A 167 -15.50 11.28 7.44
CA PHE A 167 -15.35 10.90 6.03
C PHE A 167 -15.63 9.42 5.75
N SER A 168 -16.65 8.84 6.38
CA SER A 168 -17.12 7.50 5.99
C SER A 168 -17.38 7.41 4.47
N ARG A 169 -17.82 8.51 3.86
CA ARG A 169 -18.03 8.63 2.41
C ARG A 169 -16.74 8.67 1.57
N MET A 170 -15.61 9.08 2.15
CA MET A 170 -14.31 9.10 1.45
C MET A 170 -13.41 7.93 1.84
N ILE A 171 -13.87 7.00 2.67
CA ILE A 171 -12.99 5.96 3.23
C ILE A 171 -12.37 5.09 2.14
N LEU A 172 -13.12 4.76 1.08
CA LEU A 172 -12.61 4.02 -0.07
C LEU A 172 -11.50 4.80 -0.80
N PHE A 173 -11.68 6.11 -0.99
CA PHE A 173 -10.65 6.97 -1.56
C PHE A 173 -9.40 7.01 -0.66
N ILE A 174 -9.57 7.24 0.64
CA ILE A 174 -8.45 7.30 1.59
C ILE A 174 -7.68 5.99 1.57
N HIS A 175 -8.37 4.85 1.63
CA HIS A 175 -7.74 3.54 1.65
C HIS A 175 -7.04 3.22 0.30
N ALA A 176 -7.70 3.38 -0.85
CA ALA A 176 -7.10 3.12 -2.15
C ALA A 176 -5.98 4.11 -2.55
N PHE A 177 -6.04 5.38 -2.13
CA PHE A 177 -5.04 6.36 -2.55
C PHE A 177 -3.84 6.44 -1.60
N SER A 178 -4.04 6.14 -0.30
CA SER A 178 -2.94 6.05 0.67
C SER A 178 -2.20 4.72 0.63
N GLY A 179 -2.78 3.70 0.00
CA GLY A 179 -2.19 2.38 -0.19
C GLY A 179 -3.08 1.25 0.33
N CYS A 180 -3.23 0.21 -0.49
CA CYS A 180 -3.95 -1.04 -0.23
C CYS A 180 -3.28 -2.16 -1.05
N ASP A 181 -3.83 -3.37 -1.06
CA ASP A 181 -3.30 -4.52 -1.82
C ASP A 181 -2.90 -4.21 -3.28
N THR A 182 -3.68 -3.38 -3.98
CA THR A 182 -3.51 -3.14 -5.42
C THR A 182 -2.85 -1.79 -5.75
N THR A 183 -2.58 -0.96 -4.73
CA THR A 183 -2.00 0.38 -4.89
C THR A 183 -0.94 0.64 -3.83
N SER A 184 0.24 1.07 -4.25
CA SER A 184 1.35 1.33 -3.33
C SER A 184 1.08 2.48 -2.36
N ALA A 185 1.65 2.41 -1.16
CA ALA A 185 1.65 3.54 -0.25
C ALA A 185 2.63 4.64 -0.68
N LEU A 186 2.28 5.88 -0.40
CA LEU A 186 3.17 7.03 -0.57
C LEU A 186 4.10 7.13 0.66
N PHE A 187 5.42 7.13 0.42
CA PHE A 187 6.41 7.08 1.49
C PHE A 187 6.25 8.25 2.47
N GLY A 188 6.09 7.94 3.76
CA GLY A 188 5.89 8.95 4.81
C GLY A 188 4.48 9.56 4.85
N HIS A 189 3.52 9.04 4.08
CA HIS A 189 2.14 9.52 4.04
C HIS A 189 1.13 8.42 4.40
N GLY A 190 0.90 8.21 5.70
CA GLY A 190 -0.13 7.28 6.19
C GLY A 190 -1.56 7.82 6.08
N LYS A 191 -2.54 6.92 6.27
CA LYS A 191 -4.00 7.19 6.21
C LYS A 191 -4.43 8.39 7.06
N SER A 192 -3.88 8.56 8.25
CA SER A 192 -4.20 9.69 9.14
C SER A 192 -3.87 11.05 8.50
N LYS A 193 -2.79 11.16 7.71
CA LYS A 193 -2.46 12.41 7.00
C LYS A 193 -3.49 12.75 5.93
N PHE A 194 -4.07 11.74 5.27
CA PHE A 194 -5.16 11.94 4.31
C PHE A 194 -6.41 12.46 5.01
N CYS A 195 -6.79 11.84 6.13
CA CYS A 195 -7.91 12.32 6.95
C CYS A 195 -7.71 13.78 7.36
N SER A 196 -6.58 14.11 7.98
CA SER A 196 -6.29 15.49 8.42
C SER A 196 -6.23 16.49 7.27
N LEU A 197 -5.78 16.07 6.07
CA LEU A 197 -5.76 16.95 4.90
C LEU A 197 -7.17 17.29 4.43
N LEU A 198 -8.06 16.29 4.37
CA LEU A 198 -9.46 16.47 3.99
C LEU A 198 -10.23 17.33 5.01
N GLU A 199 -9.98 17.17 6.32
CA GLU A 199 -10.57 18.02 7.38
C GLU A 199 -10.27 19.50 7.18
N LYS A 200 -9.03 19.80 6.82
CA LYS A 200 -8.57 21.18 6.63
C LYS A 200 -9.02 21.77 5.30
N ASN A 201 -9.39 20.95 4.32
CA ASN A 201 -9.63 21.37 2.95
C ASN A 201 -10.91 20.73 2.37
N ARG A 202 -12.08 21.20 2.79
CA ARG A 202 -13.38 20.67 2.29
C ARG A 202 -13.52 20.66 0.76
N HIS A 203 -12.97 21.66 0.08
CA HIS A 203 -13.00 21.71 -1.38
C HIS A 203 -12.21 20.54 -2.05
N LEU A 204 -11.27 19.91 -1.35
CA LEU A 204 -10.59 18.70 -1.86
C LEU A 204 -11.50 17.49 -1.81
N GLU A 205 -12.34 17.38 -0.78
CA GLU A 205 -13.35 16.32 -0.69
C GLU A 205 -14.26 16.34 -1.92
N GLU A 206 -14.79 17.52 -2.26
CA GLU A 206 -15.63 17.73 -3.46
C GLU A 206 -14.89 17.35 -4.74
N LYS A 207 -13.64 17.78 -4.89
CA LYS A 207 -12.82 17.42 -6.06
C LYS A 207 -12.58 15.91 -6.15
N MET A 208 -12.39 15.22 -5.03
CA MET A 208 -12.12 13.78 -5.01
C MET A 208 -13.39 12.93 -5.23
N GLN A 209 -14.58 13.52 -5.21
CA GLN A 209 -15.82 12.82 -5.60
C GLN A 209 -15.76 12.25 -7.03
N ILE A 210 -14.93 12.84 -7.91
CA ILE A 210 -14.72 12.30 -9.26
C ILE A 210 -14.25 10.85 -9.25
N LEU A 211 -13.53 10.40 -8.21
CA LEU A 211 -13.06 9.02 -8.14
C LEU A 211 -14.19 8.01 -7.88
N PHE A 212 -15.36 8.48 -7.45
CA PHE A 212 -16.56 7.68 -7.25
C PHE A 212 -17.47 7.66 -8.49
N ASN A 213 -17.24 8.51 -9.48
CA ASN A 213 -18.03 8.56 -10.71
C ASN A 213 -17.57 7.48 -11.72
N SER A 214 -18.46 6.56 -12.09
CA SER A 214 -18.18 5.50 -13.07
C SER A 214 -17.86 6.04 -14.46
N GLU A 215 -18.35 7.23 -14.82
CA GLU A 215 -18.16 7.84 -16.13
C GLU A 215 -16.99 8.84 -16.16
N ALA A 216 -16.19 8.89 -15.09
CA ALA A 216 -15.03 9.77 -15.04
C ALA A 216 -14.01 9.39 -16.13
N THR A 217 -13.52 10.41 -16.84
CA THR A 217 -12.46 10.22 -17.85
C THR A 217 -11.09 10.08 -17.18
N ILE A 218 -10.14 9.46 -17.91
CA ILE A 218 -8.75 9.30 -17.47
C ILE A 218 -8.14 10.65 -17.06
N ASP A 219 -8.36 11.71 -17.85
CA ASP A 219 -7.76 13.02 -17.57
C ASP A 219 -8.39 13.73 -16.37
N GLN A 220 -9.70 13.57 -16.15
CA GLN A 220 -10.35 14.08 -14.93
C GLN A 220 -9.78 13.41 -13.67
N VAL A 221 -9.64 12.07 -13.69
CA VAL A 221 -9.06 11.30 -12.58
C VAL A 221 -7.60 11.69 -12.36
N ALA A 222 -6.80 11.77 -13.43
CA ALA A 222 -5.39 12.17 -13.37
C ALA A 222 -5.26 13.58 -12.78
N LYS A 223 -6.08 14.54 -13.22
CA LYS A 223 -6.01 15.93 -12.75
C LYS A 223 -6.43 16.07 -11.30
N ALA A 224 -7.43 15.30 -10.87
CA ALA A 224 -7.83 15.23 -9.48
C ALA A 224 -6.71 14.65 -8.61
N GLY A 225 -6.14 13.51 -9.01
CA GLY A 225 -5.01 12.89 -8.30
C GLY A 225 -3.80 13.82 -8.17
N GLU A 226 -3.41 14.49 -9.25
CA GLU A 226 -2.35 15.52 -9.25
C GLU A 226 -2.68 16.64 -8.25
N THR A 227 -3.90 17.18 -8.30
CA THR A 227 -4.34 18.26 -7.41
C THR A 227 -4.27 17.82 -5.94
N PHE A 228 -4.69 16.60 -5.63
CA PHE A 228 -4.63 16.07 -4.26
C PHE A 228 -3.19 15.93 -3.79
N LEU A 229 -2.31 15.38 -4.65
CA LEU A 229 -0.89 15.21 -4.33
C LEU A 229 -0.17 16.55 -4.12
N ILE A 230 -0.48 17.59 -4.90
CA ILE A 230 0.06 18.95 -4.67
C ILE A 230 -0.23 19.39 -3.23
N HIS A 231 -1.46 19.25 -2.74
CA HIS A 231 -1.81 19.62 -1.37
C HIS A 231 -1.18 18.70 -0.33
N LEU A 232 -1.12 17.39 -0.60
CA LEU A 232 -0.52 16.40 0.30
C LEU A 232 0.97 16.69 0.55
N TYR A 233 1.67 17.16 -0.48
CA TYR A 233 3.08 17.58 -0.42
C TYR A 233 3.26 19.07 -0.10
N ARG A 234 2.22 19.72 0.44
CA ARG A 234 2.22 21.12 0.91
C ARG A 234 2.53 22.17 -0.16
N GLY A 235 2.27 21.86 -1.43
CA GLY A 235 2.31 22.85 -2.51
C GLY A 235 1.09 23.78 -2.49
N ASN A 236 1.24 24.98 -3.06
CA ASN A 236 0.16 25.95 -3.22
C ASN A 236 -0.36 25.91 -4.68
N PRO A 237 -1.60 25.49 -4.94
CA PRO A 237 -2.15 25.44 -6.30
C PRO A 237 -2.60 26.79 -6.84
N ARG A 238 -2.67 27.84 -6.00
CA ARG A 238 -3.17 29.17 -6.39
C ARG A 238 -2.10 30.05 -7.04
N THR A 239 -0.84 29.65 -6.96
CA THR A 239 0.26 30.26 -7.73
C THR A 239 0.34 29.55 -9.08
N SER A 240 0.05 30.27 -10.17
CA SER A 240 0.03 29.73 -11.55
C SER A 240 1.35 29.08 -12.00
N ALA A 241 2.43 29.22 -11.22
CA ALA A 241 3.75 28.63 -11.42
C ALA A 241 3.94 27.23 -10.78
N CYS A 242 2.97 26.68 -10.04
CA CYS A 242 3.11 25.41 -9.33
C CYS A 242 2.52 24.21 -10.09
N ASP A 243 3.11 23.88 -11.24
CA ASP A 243 2.91 22.53 -11.78
C ASP A 243 3.56 21.48 -10.84
N PHE A 244 3.12 20.23 -10.91
CA PHE A 244 3.58 19.18 -9.99
C PHE A 244 5.09 18.88 -10.14
N ASN A 245 5.68 19.13 -11.31
CA ASN A 245 7.12 19.00 -11.51
C ASN A 245 7.89 20.11 -10.80
N HIS A 246 7.40 21.35 -10.85
CA HIS A 246 7.94 22.50 -10.14
C HIS A 246 7.89 22.26 -8.63
N LEU A 247 6.78 21.72 -8.10
CA LEU A 247 6.71 21.32 -6.69
C LEU A 247 7.79 20.28 -6.35
N ARG A 248 7.91 19.21 -7.15
CA ARG A 248 8.93 18.17 -6.93
C ARG A 248 10.34 18.74 -6.97
N TYR A 249 10.63 19.64 -7.92
CA TYR A 249 11.93 20.32 -8.03
C TYR A 249 12.22 21.18 -6.81
N THR A 250 11.25 22.00 -6.37
CA THR A 250 11.38 22.82 -5.17
C THR A 250 11.60 21.98 -3.90
N LEU A 251 10.91 20.85 -3.76
CA LEU A 251 11.15 19.92 -2.65
C LEU A 251 12.55 19.29 -2.72
N PHE A 252 13.04 19.01 -3.93
CA PHE A 252 14.39 18.50 -4.13
C PHE A 252 15.45 19.53 -3.74
N THR A 253 15.36 20.77 -4.24
CA THR A 253 16.33 21.83 -3.92
C THR A 253 16.35 22.14 -2.42
N GLN A 254 15.18 22.24 -1.77
CA GLN A 254 15.07 22.42 -0.32
C GLN A 254 15.65 21.26 0.50
N SER A 255 15.68 20.05 -0.06
CA SER A 255 16.18 18.88 0.64
C SER A 255 17.66 18.61 0.36
N ALA A 256 18.16 19.00 -0.81
CA ALA A 256 19.56 18.86 -1.19
C ALA A 256 20.50 19.71 -0.32
N THR A 257 19.99 20.76 0.32
CA THR A 257 20.75 21.60 1.29
C THR A 257 20.88 20.95 2.67
N LYS A 258 20.19 19.83 2.93
CA LYS A 258 20.20 19.15 4.24
C LYS A 258 21.32 18.12 4.31
N THR A 259 21.93 17.99 5.50
CA THR A 259 23.00 17.01 5.77
C THR A 259 22.58 15.56 5.59
N ARG A 260 21.28 15.27 5.72
CA ARG A 260 20.66 13.97 5.42
C ARG A 260 19.41 14.19 4.57
N PHE A 261 19.38 13.52 3.42
CA PHE A 261 18.26 13.58 2.49
C PHE A 261 17.80 12.16 2.12
N THR A 262 16.49 11.93 2.19
CA THR A 262 15.86 10.68 1.74
C THR A 262 15.05 10.96 0.49
N LEU A 263 15.53 10.49 -0.67
CA LEU A 263 14.88 10.65 -1.97
C LEU A 263 13.42 10.21 -1.99
N ALA A 264 13.07 9.18 -1.23
CA ALA A 264 11.70 8.66 -1.15
C ALA A 264 10.69 9.67 -0.56
N ARG A 265 11.14 10.72 0.14
CA ARG A 265 10.25 11.77 0.68
C ARG A 265 9.82 12.80 -0.36
N LEU A 266 10.39 12.79 -1.56
CA LEU A 266 9.95 13.68 -2.63
C LEU A 266 8.56 13.29 -3.13
N ALA A 267 7.78 14.28 -3.60
CA ALA A 267 6.57 14.04 -4.37
C ALA A 267 6.89 13.14 -5.58
N PRO A 268 6.04 12.17 -5.96
CA PRO A 268 6.30 11.33 -7.14
C PRO A 268 6.44 12.17 -8.42
N MET A 269 6.92 11.57 -9.51
CA MET A 269 6.88 12.26 -10.82
C MET A 269 5.46 12.33 -11.35
N VAL A 270 5.17 13.27 -12.25
CA VAL A 270 3.84 13.46 -12.86
C VAL A 270 3.28 12.14 -13.41
N ASP A 271 4.08 11.37 -14.16
CA ASP A 271 3.63 10.09 -14.74
C ASP A 271 3.30 9.05 -13.66
N ALA A 272 4.14 8.96 -12.62
CA ALA A 272 3.91 8.06 -11.49
C ALA A 272 2.65 8.46 -10.70
N ALA A 273 2.45 9.75 -10.47
CA ALA A 273 1.25 10.31 -9.84
C ALA A 273 0.00 10.02 -10.66
N ARG A 274 0.07 10.18 -11.99
CA ARG A 274 -1.02 9.85 -12.92
C ARG A 274 -1.40 8.37 -12.79
N PHE A 275 -0.46 7.45 -12.94
CA PHE A 275 -0.79 6.03 -12.85
C PHE A 275 -1.23 5.58 -11.46
N HIS A 276 -0.71 6.21 -10.40
CA HIS A 276 -1.20 5.98 -9.04
C HIS A 276 -2.68 6.34 -8.92
N ALA A 277 -3.06 7.54 -9.38
CA ALA A 277 -4.46 7.98 -9.36
C ALA A 277 -5.39 7.07 -10.18
N LEU A 278 -4.94 6.63 -11.38
CA LEU A 278 -5.72 5.73 -12.23
C LEU A 278 -5.95 4.36 -11.58
N ARG A 279 -4.92 3.78 -10.93
CA ARG A 279 -5.08 2.50 -10.22
C ARG A 279 -5.96 2.64 -8.98
N SER A 280 -5.82 3.71 -8.21
CA SER A 280 -6.69 3.97 -7.06
C SER A 280 -8.14 4.15 -7.50
N TYR A 281 -8.40 4.85 -8.62
CA TYR A 281 -9.72 4.92 -9.22
C TYR A 281 -10.26 3.56 -9.61
N LEU A 282 -9.49 2.75 -10.35
CA LEU A 282 -9.90 1.41 -10.75
C LEU A 282 -10.28 0.55 -9.53
N GLN A 283 -9.50 0.63 -8.45
CA GLN A 283 -9.78 -0.11 -7.22
C GLN A 283 -11.11 0.34 -6.57
N ILE A 284 -11.35 1.64 -6.46
CA ILE A 284 -12.61 2.18 -5.92
C ILE A 284 -13.79 1.72 -6.78
N GLN A 285 -13.66 1.78 -8.10
CA GLN A 285 -14.70 1.36 -9.03
C GLN A 285 -14.98 -0.14 -8.94
N LYS A 286 -13.95 -0.97 -8.77
CA LYS A 286 -14.09 -2.42 -8.52
C LYS A 286 -14.89 -2.67 -7.23
N TRP A 287 -14.59 -1.97 -6.14
CA TRP A 287 -15.35 -2.09 -4.89
C TRP A 287 -16.81 -1.65 -5.01
N LEU A 288 -17.09 -0.67 -5.87
CA LEU A 288 -18.44 -0.20 -6.16
C LEU A 288 -19.21 -1.07 -7.17
N GLY A 289 -18.63 -2.19 -7.62
CA GLY A 289 -19.25 -3.12 -8.56
C GLY A 289 -19.16 -2.71 -10.03
N HIS A 290 -18.29 -1.76 -10.38
CA HIS A 290 -18.08 -1.33 -11.76
C HIS A 290 -16.89 -2.05 -12.38
N GLU A 291 -17.15 -2.89 -13.39
CA GLU A 291 -16.09 -3.52 -14.18
C GLU A 291 -15.46 -2.53 -15.17
N LYS A 292 -14.14 -2.49 -15.21
CA LYS A 292 -13.35 -1.62 -16.08
C LYS A 292 -12.13 -2.35 -16.64
N ASN A 293 -11.65 -1.91 -17.81
CA ASN A 293 -10.48 -2.47 -18.44
C ASN A 293 -9.19 -2.05 -17.71
N HIS A 294 -8.57 -2.98 -16.99
CA HIS A 294 -7.34 -2.75 -16.23
C HIS A 294 -6.23 -2.03 -17.02
N LEU A 295 -6.07 -2.34 -18.32
CA LEU A 295 -5.00 -1.81 -19.16
C LEU A 295 -5.15 -0.32 -19.45
N GLU A 296 -6.36 0.21 -19.40
CA GLU A 296 -6.64 1.65 -19.54
C GLU A 296 -6.34 2.43 -18.26
N TRP A 297 -6.34 1.74 -17.10
CA TRP A 297 -6.32 2.36 -15.77
C TRP A 297 -5.03 2.08 -15.00
N GLY A 298 -3.89 2.15 -15.69
CA GLY A 298 -2.56 2.15 -15.06
C GLY A 298 -1.97 0.77 -14.74
N TRP A 299 -2.44 -0.27 -15.44
CA TRP A 299 -1.85 -1.61 -15.43
C TRP A 299 -1.28 -1.98 -16.81
N VAL A 300 -0.31 -2.88 -16.81
CA VAL A 300 0.25 -3.48 -18.04
C VAL A 300 0.23 -5.00 -17.94
N LEU A 301 -0.07 -5.66 -19.05
CA LEU A 301 0.01 -7.12 -19.13
C LEU A 301 1.48 -7.54 -19.25
N THR A 302 1.88 -8.52 -18.43
CA THR A 302 3.19 -9.15 -18.48
C THR A 302 3.03 -10.66 -18.63
N ARG A 303 4.14 -11.37 -18.88
CA ARG A 303 4.17 -12.85 -18.87
C ARG A 303 3.74 -13.47 -17.53
N PHE A 304 3.70 -12.66 -16.47
CA PHE A 304 3.36 -13.04 -15.11
C PHE A 304 2.00 -12.47 -14.66
N GLY A 305 1.17 -12.02 -15.60
CA GLY A 305 -0.12 -11.36 -15.32
C GLY A 305 -0.01 -9.84 -15.29
N LEU A 306 -0.99 -9.16 -14.66
CA LEU A 306 -0.98 -7.70 -14.56
C LEU A 306 0.14 -7.22 -13.63
N SER A 307 0.85 -6.19 -14.08
CA SER A 307 1.80 -5.44 -13.27
C SER A 307 1.44 -3.95 -13.25
N PRO A 308 1.64 -3.23 -12.14
CA PRO A 308 1.40 -1.79 -12.09
C PRO A 308 2.27 -1.06 -13.12
N ARG A 309 1.66 -0.21 -13.95
CA ARG A 309 2.40 0.70 -14.82
C ARG A 309 3.01 1.79 -13.94
N LYS A 310 4.31 1.69 -13.67
CA LYS A 310 4.97 2.58 -12.70
C LYS A 310 5.19 3.97 -13.26
N MET A 311 5.79 4.05 -14.44
CA MET A 311 6.16 5.28 -15.15
C MET A 311 6.26 4.99 -16.66
N GLU A 312 6.16 6.04 -17.48
CA GLU A 312 6.46 5.96 -18.92
C GLU A 312 7.87 6.44 -19.26
N ARG A 313 8.43 7.33 -18.43
CA ARG A 313 9.77 7.90 -18.59
C ARG A 313 10.76 7.26 -17.62
N ASP A 314 12.03 7.43 -17.89
CA ASP A 314 13.09 7.02 -16.97
C ASP A 314 13.03 7.81 -15.66
N ALA A 315 13.44 7.16 -14.56
CA ALA A 315 13.39 7.75 -13.22
C ALA A 315 14.29 8.98 -13.03
N ALA A 316 15.26 9.14 -13.92
CA ALA A 316 16.10 10.31 -14.01
C ALA A 316 16.63 10.41 -15.44
N PRO A 317 16.86 11.62 -15.98
CA PRO A 317 17.63 11.77 -17.21
C PRO A 317 18.97 11.04 -17.08
N GLU A 318 19.44 10.44 -18.16
CA GLU A 318 20.71 9.70 -18.16
C GLU A 318 21.88 10.60 -17.71
N SER A 319 21.84 11.89 -18.06
CA SER A 319 22.78 12.93 -17.62
C SER A 319 22.81 13.12 -16.09
N LEU A 320 21.69 12.89 -15.41
CA LEU A 320 21.56 13.03 -13.94
C LEU A 320 21.99 11.74 -13.21
N LEU A 321 21.77 10.56 -13.80
CA LEU A 321 22.41 9.31 -13.33
C LEU A 321 23.92 9.35 -13.52
N LYS A 322 24.37 10.09 -14.54
CA LYS A 322 25.74 10.46 -14.80
C LYS A 322 26.22 11.65 -13.95
N MET A 323 25.39 12.32 -13.15
CA MET A 323 25.85 13.31 -12.16
C MET A 323 26.36 12.62 -10.91
N ILE A 324 27.45 11.89 -11.08
CA ILE A 324 28.32 11.45 -10.00
C ILE A 324 29.08 12.70 -9.54
N SER A 325 29.00 13.04 -8.26
CA SER A 325 29.88 14.04 -7.66
C SER A 325 31.09 13.37 -7.04
N CYS A 326 32.27 13.95 -7.23
CA CYS A 326 33.48 13.49 -6.56
C CYS A 326 33.82 14.39 -5.36
N SER A 327 34.40 13.78 -4.33
CA SER A 327 34.92 14.46 -3.14
C SER A 327 36.44 14.68 -3.20
N CYS A 328 37.02 14.72 -4.41
CA CYS A 328 38.46 14.83 -4.60
C CYS A 328 39.01 16.13 -4.02
N LYS A 329 40.07 16.04 -3.21
CA LYS A 329 40.72 17.20 -2.55
C LYS A 329 42.03 17.64 -3.22
N LYS A 330 42.61 16.81 -4.08
CA LYS A 330 43.95 17.02 -4.69
C LYS A 330 43.89 17.01 -6.23
N GLY A 331 42.86 17.65 -6.79
CA GLY A 331 42.59 17.66 -8.23
C GLY A 331 41.91 16.38 -8.75
N CYS A 332 41.22 16.51 -9.87
CA CYS A 332 40.33 15.49 -10.41
C CYS A 332 41.02 14.70 -11.55
N LYS A 333 42.04 13.89 -11.20
CA LYS A 333 42.87 13.05 -12.10
C LYS A 333 42.31 11.62 -12.26
N ASN A 334 43.13 10.64 -12.63
CA ASN A 334 42.73 9.25 -12.92
C ASN A 334 42.04 8.50 -11.75
N VAL A 335 42.13 9.01 -10.53
CA VAL A 335 41.45 8.46 -9.34
C VAL A 335 40.06 9.04 -9.10
N CYS A 336 39.67 10.09 -9.84
CA CYS A 336 38.36 10.73 -9.73
C CYS A 336 37.25 9.80 -10.21
N GLY A 337 36.20 9.63 -9.40
CA GLY A 337 35.02 8.83 -9.76
C GLY A 337 34.32 9.34 -11.02
N CYS A 338 34.20 10.67 -11.17
CA CYS A 338 33.64 11.31 -12.37
C CYS A 338 34.45 10.92 -13.61
N ARG A 339 35.79 11.07 -13.54
CA ARG A 339 36.68 10.77 -14.67
C ARG A 339 36.72 9.29 -15.03
N LYS A 340 36.72 8.38 -14.04
CA LYS A 340 36.63 6.92 -14.28
C LYS A 340 35.33 6.53 -14.97
N ALA A 341 34.25 7.24 -14.67
CA ALA A 341 32.96 7.08 -15.33
C ALA A 341 32.88 7.84 -16.67
N SER A 342 34.00 8.42 -17.16
CA SER A 342 34.09 9.23 -18.38
C SER A 342 33.21 10.49 -18.37
N LEU A 343 33.12 11.15 -17.21
CA LEU A 343 32.29 12.33 -16.97
C LEU A 343 33.13 13.51 -16.48
N ILE A 344 32.63 14.72 -16.78
CA ILE A 344 33.16 15.99 -16.31
C ILE A 344 32.61 16.28 -14.90
N CYS A 345 33.42 16.85 -14.01
CA CYS A 345 33.01 17.23 -12.66
C CYS A 345 32.02 18.40 -12.72
N SER A 346 30.81 18.20 -12.17
CA SER A 346 29.77 19.24 -12.04
C SER A 346 30.00 20.15 -10.82
N SER A 347 29.22 21.23 -10.71
CA SER A 347 29.20 22.14 -9.54
C SER A 347 28.82 21.45 -8.21
N LEU A 348 28.30 20.22 -8.27
CA LEU A 348 28.01 19.39 -7.10
C LEU A 348 29.25 18.66 -6.55
N CYS A 349 30.40 18.70 -7.25
CA CYS A 349 31.64 18.07 -6.82
C CYS A 349 32.34 18.91 -5.75
N ALA A 350 32.89 18.28 -4.70
CA ALA A 350 33.71 19.04 -3.75
C ALA A 350 34.97 19.64 -4.42
N CYS A 351 35.44 19.05 -5.54
CA CYS A 351 36.56 19.60 -6.30
C CYS A 351 36.23 20.86 -7.10
N SER A 352 34.94 21.20 -7.34
CA SER A 352 34.56 22.40 -8.10
C SER A 352 34.57 23.70 -7.27
N LEU A 353 34.73 23.62 -5.96
CA LEU A 353 34.84 24.78 -5.04
C LEU A 353 36.30 25.14 -4.71
N GLY A 354 37.27 24.39 -5.22
CA GLY A 354 38.71 24.66 -5.02
C GLY A 354 39.42 24.98 -6.34
N GLU A 355 40.38 25.89 -6.30
CA GLU A 355 41.20 26.31 -7.44
C GLU A 355 42.15 25.20 -7.96
N ALA A 356 41.62 24.15 -8.60
CA ALA A 356 42.30 23.29 -9.60
C ALA A 356 41.52 21.98 -9.90
N CYS A 357 40.24 22.06 -10.27
CA CYS A 357 39.60 20.90 -10.89
C CYS A 357 40.03 20.78 -12.36
N GLU A 358 40.95 19.86 -12.66
CA GLU A 358 41.41 19.57 -14.03
C GLU A 358 40.37 18.80 -14.90
N ASN A 359 39.17 18.53 -14.37
CA ASN A 359 38.14 17.72 -15.02
C ASN A 359 36.85 18.53 -15.20
N VAL A 360 36.95 19.77 -15.67
CA VAL A 360 35.84 20.69 -15.99
C VAL A 360 35.70 20.86 -17.51
N SER A 361 34.54 21.33 -17.98
CA SER A 361 34.30 21.72 -19.38
C SER A 361 34.61 23.20 -19.59
N ASP A 362 35.21 23.57 -20.73
CA ASP A 362 35.54 24.95 -21.11
C ASP A 362 34.32 25.91 -21.30
N ILE A 363 33.10 25.46 -21.00
CA ILE A 363 31.86 26.22 -21.24
C ILE A 363 31.48 27.14 -20.06
N ASN A 364 32.13 27.04 -18.89
CA ASN A 364 31.75 27.82 -17.69
C ASN A 364 32.53 29.13 -17.48
N LEU A 365 33.20 29.69 -18.50
CA LEU A 365 33.93 30.97 -18.38
C LEU A 365 33.14 32.20 -18.87
N LEU A 366 31.81 32.10 -19.03
CA LEU A 366 30.98 33.21 -19.49
C LEU A 366 29.70 33.33 -18.66
N GLU A 367 29.83 33.71 -17.38
CA GLU A 367 28.75 34.40 -16.65
C GLU A 367 29.27 35.02 -15.33
N ASP A 368 30.38 35.76 -15.42
CA ASP A 368 30.76 36.73 -14.39
C ASP A 368 30.50 38.13 -14.94
N SER A 369 29.32 38.68 -14.65
CA SER A 369 29.06 40.13 -14.52
C SER A 369 27.57 40.44 -14.39
N ILE A 370 27.02 40.39 -13.18
CA ILE A 370 26.08 41.43 -12.71
C ILE A 370 26.39 41.70 -11.23
N GLU A 371 26.59 42.99 -10.97
CA GLU A 371 27.05 43.62 -9.73
C GLU A 371 26.08 43.45 -8.55
N ASP A 372 26.69 43.46 -7.35
CA ASP A 372 26.06 43.50 -6.04
C ASP A 372 25.13 44.73 -5.87
N GLU A 373 23.93 44.52 -5.34
CA GLU A 373 23.31 45.51 -4.45
C GLU A 373 22.87 44.83 -3.14
N ASP A 374 23.37 45.44 -2.08
CA ASP A 374 23.28 45.12 -0.67
C ASP A 374 21.83 45.17 -0.15
N ASP A 375 21.43 44.16 0.63
CA ASP A 375 20.49 44.42 1.72
C ASP A 375 20.65 43.37 2.84
N THR A 376 20.79 43.92 4.04
CA THR A 376 21.29 43.32 5.27
C THR A 376 20.27 42.33 5.90
N PRO A 377 20.70 41.31 6.67
CA PRO A 377 19.82 40.25 7.13
C PRO A 377 19.07 40.63 8.42
N SER A 378 17.74 40.71 8.34
CA SER A 378 16.87 40.79 9.52
C SER A 378 16.58 39.40 10.07
N SER A 379 17.35 39.04 11.09
CA SER A 379 17.09 38.09 12.17
C SER A 379 15.62 37.78 12.45
N ILE A 380 15.24 36.50 12.47
CA ILE A 380 14.45 35.86 13.53
C ILE A 380 14.95 34.40 13.61
N ASN A 381 15.69 34.13 14.68
CA ASN A 381 16.08 32.79 15.10
C ASN A 381 14.99 32.21 16.00
N ASN A 382 14.61 30.97 15.67
CA ASN A 382 14.43 29.80 16.56
C ASN A 382 13.44 29.79 17.74
N PHE A 383 12.96 28.56 17.97
CA PHE A 383 12.12 28.02 19.05
C PHE A 383 10.61 28.20 18.83
N ILE A 384 9.79 27.15 18.74
CA ILE A 384 9.78 25.92 19.55
C ILE A 384 9.53 24.68 18.65
N TYR A 385 10.47 23.74 18.70
CA TYR A 385 10.37 22.37 18.22
C TYR A 385 10.69 21.53 19.46
N GLU A 386 9.68 21.02 20.18
CA GLU A 386 9.91 20.01 21.24
C GLU A 386 8.66 19.18 21.62
N ASP A 387 7.42 19.60 21.36
CA ASP A 387 6.25 18.83 21.87
C ASP A 387 5.63 17.78 20.90
N ILE A 388 6.39 17.25 19.94
CA ILE A 388 5.87 16.25 18.96
C ILE A 388 6.68 14.95 18.99
N GLU A 389 7.41 14.65 20.07
CA GLU A 389 8.12 13.37 20.20
C GLU A 389 7.45 12.43 21.22
N ASP A 390 6.70 12.95 22.19
CA ASP A 390 6.09 12.14 23.27
C ASP A 390 4.74 11.49 22.94
N LEU A 391 4.14 11.74 21.77
CA LEU A 391 2.92 11.05 21.34
C LEU A 391 3.18 9.87 20.37
N TYR A 392 4.43 9.62 20.01
CA TYR A 392 4.83 8.56 19.06
C TYR A 392 5.17 7.21 19.72
N LEU A 393 5.24 7.13 21.05
CA LEU A 393 5.64 5.90 21.75
C LEU A 393 4.52 4.86 21.93
N GLN A 394 3.25 5.17 21.66
CA GLN A 394 2.15 4.21 21.91
C GLN A 394 1.58 3.53 20.66
N LEU A 395 2.00 3.91 19.45
CA LEU A 395 1.53 3.30 18.20
C LEU A 395 2.66 2.68 17.36
N ASP A 396 3.93 3.03 17.62
CA ASP A 396 5.10 2.46 16.93
C ASP A 396 5.71 1.25 17.67
N GLU A 397 5.29 0.93 18.90
CA GLU A 397 5.77 -0.28 19.60
C GLU A 397 5.14 -1.58 19.06
N GLU A 398 3.90 -1.55 18.54
CA GLU A 398 3.25 -2.74 17.98
C GLU A 398 3.87 -3.21 16.65
N ASP A 399 4.45 -2.29 15.86
CA ASP A 399 5.13 -2.62 14.60
C ASP A 399 6.59 -3.05 14.79
N LYS A 400 7.22 -2.70 15.92
CA LYS A 400 8.58 -3.15 16.27
C LYS A 400 8.60 -4.52 16.94
N GLU A 401 7.61 -4.85 17.78
CA GLU A 401 7.53 -6.17 18.43
C GLU A 401 7.39 -7.31 17.40
N GLN A 402 6.72 -7.07 16.26
CA GLN A 402 6.62 -8.05 15.16
C GLN A 402 7.94 -8.33 14.44
N GLN A 403 8.93 -7.43 14.53
CA GLN A 403 10.24 -7.63 13.92
C GLN A 403 11.25 -8.29 14.87
N THR A 404 11.13 -8.08 16.19
CA THR A 404 12.03 -8.70 17.18
C THR A 404 11.64 -10.13 17.57
N GLU A 405 10.36 -10.53 17.50
CA GLU A 405 9.99 -11.92 17.81
C GLU A 405 10.38 -12.94 16.71
N LEU A 406 10.81 -12.47 15.54
CA LEU A 406 11.30 -13.32 14.44
C LEU A 406 12.81 -13.64 14.52
N GLU A 407 13.57 -12.98 15.40
CA GLU A 407 15.01 -13.25 15.58
C GLU A 407 15.33 -14.10 16.83
N ASP A 408 14.39 -14.28 17.77
CA ASP A 408 14.63 -15.02 19.02
C ASP A 408 14.25 -16.53 19.01
N PHE A 409 13.84 -17.06 17.86
CA PHE A 409 13.64 -18.52 17.67
C PHE A 409 14.72 -19.16 16.79
N CYS A 410 15.98 -19.03 17.19
CA CYS A 410 17.03 -19.98 16.80
C CYS A 410 17.22 -21.04 17.90
N PRO A 411 16.86 -22.32 17.68
CA PRO A 411 17.21 -23.36 18.63
C PRO A 411 18.73 -23.60 18.62
N GLY A 412 19.38 -23.30 19.75
CA GLY A 412 20.77 -23.65 20.00
C GLY A 412 21.01 -25.17 19.93
N PRO A 413 22.26 -25.62 19.70
CA PRO A 413 22.56 -27.01 19.38
C PRO A 413 22.26 -27.94 20.57
N SER A 414 21.47 -28.98 20.30
CA SER A 414 21.12 -30.06 21.20
C SER A 414 22.38 -30.72 21.80
N LYS A 415 22.58 -30.55 23.11
CA LYS A 415 23.52 -31.37 23.88
C LYS A 415 22.85 -32.71 24.20
N ARG A 416 23.37 -33.77 23.58
CA ARG A 416 23.20 -35.16 24.03
C ARG A 416 23.52 -35.27 25.51
N GLN A 417 22.57 -35.75 26.31
CA GLN A 417 22.88 -36.46 27.54
C GLN A 417 22.26 -37.86 27.45
N ASN A 418 23.14 -38.84 27.29
CA ASN A 418 22.88 -40.22 27.72
C ASN A 418 22.52 -40.19 29.20
N PHE A 419 21.67 -41.09 29.67
CA PHE A 419 22.07 -42.11 30.66
C PHE A 419 20.94 -43.14 30.82
N LYS A 420 21.37 -44.40 30.72
CA LYS A 420 20.82 -45.68 31.21
C LYS A 420 19.37 -45.76 31.67
#